data_AF-A0A349TYP9-F1
#
_entry.id   AF-A0A349TYP9-F1
#
_cell.length_a   1.000
_cell.length_b   1.000
_cell.length_c   1.000
_cell.angle_alpha   90.00
_cell.angle_beta   90.00
_cell.angle_gamma   90.00
#
_symmetry.space_group_name_H-M   'P 1'
#
loop_
_entity.id
_entity.type
_entity.pdbx_description
1 polymer ?
#
loop_
_entity_poly.entity_id
_entity_poly.type
_entity_poly.pdbx_seq_one_letter_code
_entity_poly.pdbx_strand_id
1 'polypeptide(L)'
;MAGWRTPDRVSVGVSLLLGGIACGALVLQVPSPEKTMPDVPAEREIFRPAPPLLAQEGVQADVLRLPPPPERSLPPPDAPSVLSPAVFPVKVAAPPLPKGKEIAKRRPSVLPPQEKPASPPSLPVHSLPRPERNMRPDPAPVSPPVPEIDLARTAAPEVVSMAAEGRVLLRLLEQDAGPEVEIAWPDDAGARERLYQMLAGRMGMRSGLLDVTTGIFYDAKGSGPLDLDRYSRFVRYPEGAGIVGEQQALRMVRAQGGAGMAQPVRVFPRAADALLLGGLARLVGKGFGRAQVLRARYRFSPEGVLVGDIVADGRSVPGNIRLIRP
;
A
#
# COMPACT_ATOMS: atom_id res chain seq x y z
N MET A 1 30.12 49.97 -11.35
CA MET A 1 31.07 49.37 -10.38
C MET A 1 30.27 48.93 -9.16
N ALA A 2 30.02 47.63 -9.02
CA ALA A 2 29.53 47.01 -7.79
C ALA A 2 29.80 45.51 -7.93
N GLY A 3 30.91 45.05 -7.34
CA GLY A 3 31.31 43.64 -7.30
C GLY A 3 30.70 42.96 -6.09
N TRP A 4 30.04 41.82 -6.30
CA TRP A 4 29.61 40.95 -5.22
C TRP A 4 30.40 39.64 -5.30
N ARG A 5 31.19 39.42 -4.25
CA ARG A 5 31.97 38.23 -3.95
C ARG A 5 31.05 37.12 -3.48
N THR A 6 31.26 35.91 -3.99
CA THR A 6 30.84 34.65 -3.36
C THR A 6 31.73 34.33 -2.15
N PRO A 7 31.20 33.63 -1.14
CA PRO A 7 32.02 32.68 -0.41
C PRO A 7 31.40 31.28 -0.34
N ASP A 8 32.18 30.34 -0.87
CA ASP A 8 32.68 29.11 -0.24
C ASP A 8 31.74 28.11 0.44
N ARG A 9 31.83 26.91 -0.16
CA ARG A 9 31.49 25.60 0.36
C ARG A 9 32.35 25.27 1.58
N VAL A 10 31.73 24.74 2.62
CA VAL A 10 32.43 23.94 3.64
C VAL A 10 31.83 22.54 3.63
N SER A 11 32.69 21.60 3.23
CA SER A 11 32.48 20.16 3.32
C SER A 11 32.92 19.74 4.73
N VAL A 12 32.06 19.04 5.45
CA VAL A 12 32.43 18.38 6.72
C VAL A 12 32.22 16.89 6.53
N GLY A 13 33.33 16.18 6.42
CA GLY A 13 33.38 14.73 6.50
C GLY A 13 33.23 14.28 7.95
N VAL A 14 32.45 13.22 8.16
CA VAL A 14 32.34 12.57 9.47
C VAL A 14 32.98 11.20 9.37
N SER A 15 34.05 11.05 10.15
CA SER A 15 34.90 9.89 10.30
C SER A 15 34.16 8.71 10.95
N LEU A 16 34.41 7.52 10.41
CA LEU A 16 34.20 6.24 11.09
C LEU A 16 35.11 6.14 12.32
N LEU A 17 34.53 5.82 13.47
CA LEU A 17 35.25 5.25 14.61
C LEU A 17 34.65 3.88 14.91
N LEU A 18 35.46 2.85 14.68
CA LEU A 18 35.29 1.52 15.22
C LEU A 18 35.43 1.58 16.75
N GLY A 19 34.49 0.97 17.46
CA GLY A 19 34.58 0.72 18.90
C GLY A 19 33.92 -0.60 19.21
N GLY A 20 34.72 -1.65 19.36
CA GLY A 20 34.28 -2.95 19.86
C GLY A 20 34.05 -2.90 21.36
N ILE A 21 32.99 -3.58 21.82
CA ILE A 21 32.84 -3.97 23.22
C ILE A 21 32.36 -5.43 23.24
N ALA A 22 33.20 -6.27 23.82
CA ALA A 22 32.91 -7.62 24.23
C ALA A 22 32.19 -7.60 25.59
N CYS A 23 31.10 -8.37 25.71
CA CYS A 23 30.50 -8.87 26.94
C CYS A 23 29.59 -10.02 26.48
N GLY A 24 29.77 -11.28 26.88
CA GLY A 24 29.91 -11.74 28.25
C GLY A 24 28.64 -12.55 28.55
N ALA A 25 28.73 -13.87 28.42
CA ALA A 25 27.63 -14.82 28.53
C ALA A 25 27.05 -14.88 29.95
N LEU A 26 25.72 -15.02 30.06
CA LEU A 26 25.05 -15.59 31.23
C LEU A 26 23.83 -16.38 30.76
N VAL A 27 23.98 -17.71 30.69
CA VAL A 27 22.92 -18.66 30.41
C VAL A 27 22.27 -19.03 31.75
N LEU A 28 20.99 -18.70 31.92
CA LEU A 28 20.15 -19.25 32.98
C LEU A 28 19.15 -20.22 32.37
N GLN A 29 19.32 -21.48 32.74
CA GLN A 29 18.53 -22.65 32.36
C GLN A 29 17.24 -22.66 33.18
N VAL A 30 16.07 -22.66 32.53
CA VAL A 30 14.75 -22.78 33.19
C VAL A 30 14.13 -24.12 32.81
N PRO A 31 13.71 -24.96 33.77
CA PRO A 31 13.05 -26.24 33.48
C PRO A 31 11.58 -26.07 33.10
N SER A 32 11.14 -26.81 32.09
CA SER A 32 9.74 -26.94 31.65
C SER A 32 8.87 -27.67 32.69
N PRO A 33 7.66 -27.18 33.00
CA PRO A 33 6.66 -27.98 33.67
C PRO A 33 5.81 -28.79 32.67
N GLU A 34 5.93 -30.11 32.81
CA GLU A 34 4.98 -31.14 32.42
C GLU A 34 3.55 -30.74 32.79
N LYS A 35 2.61 -30.80 31.85
CA LYS A 35 1.19 -30.60 32.14
C LYS A 35 0.37 -31.80 31.68
N THR A 36 0.05 -32.59 32.70
CA THR A 36 -0.91 -33.69 32.79
C THR A 36 -2.25 -33.32 32.14
N MET A 37 -2.72 -34.14 31.20
CA MET A 37 -4.10 -34.14 30.72
C MET A 37 -4.98 -34.96 31.68
N PRO A 38 -6.17 -34.47 32.07
CA PRO A 38 -7.16 -35.30 32.74
C PRO A 38 -8.13 -35.98 31.75
N ASP A 39 -8.57 -37.15 32.19
CA ASP A 39 -9.52 -38.10 31.59
C ASP A 39 -10.81 -37.49 31.02
N VAL A 40 -11.22 -38.03 29.87
CA VAL A 40 -12.55 -37.84 29.26
C VAL A 40 -13.41 -39.05 29.60
N PRO A 41 -14.57 -38.90 30.28
CA PRO A 41 -15.48 -40.00 30.51
C PRO A 41 -16.36 -40.29 29.30
N ALA A 42 -16.73 -41.57 29.22
CA ALA A 42 -17.46 -42.24 28.17
C ALA A 42 -18.97 -41.90 28.08
N GLU A 43 -19.54 -42.39 26.98
CA GLU A 43 -20.94 -42.75 26.74
C GLU A 43 -21.98 -41.66 26.50
N ARG A 44 -22.50 -41.67 25.27
CA ARG A 44 -23.92 -41.93 25.00
C ARG A 44 -24.10 -42.58 23.63
N GLU A 45 -24.43 -43.86 23.67
CA GLU A 45 -25.03 -44.63 22.59
C GLU A 45 -26.28 -43.92 22.07
N ILE A 46 -26.28 -43.57 20.78
CA ILE A 46 -27.50 -43.23 20.04
C ILE A 46 -27.65 -44.24 18.91
N PHE A 47 -28.64 -45.08 19.12
CA PHE A 47 -29.28 -46.01 18.20
C PHE A 47 -29.36 -45.45 16.77
N ARG A 48 -28.69 -46.10 15.81
CA ARG A 48 -28.90 -45.89 14.37
C ARG A 48 -29.44 -47.17 13.73
N PRO A 49 -30.57 -47.11 13.00
CA PRO A 49 -31.16 -48.27 12.35
C PRO A 49 -30.31 -48.78 11.17
N ALA A 50 -30.37 -50.09 10.96
CA ALA A 50 -29.63 -50.84 9.95
C ALA A 50 -29.94 -50.38 8.52
N PRO A 51 -28.93 -50.22 7.64
CA PRO A 51 -29.12 -50.18 6.21
C PRO A 51 -29.17 -51.60 5.60
N PRO A 52 -29.88 -51.77 4.46
CA PRO A 52 -30.10 -53.08 3.85
C PRO A 52 -28.85 -53.65 3.17
N LEU A 53 -28.75 -54.99 3.18
CA LEU A 53 -27.76 -55.78 2.45
C LEU A 53 -27.75 -55.39 0.96
N LEU A 54 -26.60 -54.88 0.50
CA LEU A 54 -26.20 -54.93 -0.89
C LEU A 54 -24.87 -55.69 -0.95
N ALA A 55 -24.84 -56.66 -1.86
CA ALA A 55 -23.75 -57.60 -2.10
C ALA A 55 -22.40 -56.88 -2.30
N GLN A 56 -21.39 -57.34 -1.55
CA GLN A 56 -20.01 -56.93 -1.76
C GLN A 56 -19.38 -57.82 -2.85
N GLU A 57 -19.17 -57.23 -4.02
CA GLU A 57 -18.19 -57.73 -4.99
C GLU A 57 -16.81 -57.20 -4.55
N GLY A 58 -15.90 -58.12 -4.24
CA GLY A 58 -14.57 -57.81 -3.74
C GLY A 58 -13.67 -57.24 -4.84
N VAL A 59 -13.35 -55.96 -4.75
CA VAL A 59 -12.20 -55.37 -5.44
C VAL A 59 -11.13 -55.09 -4.39
N GLN A 60 -10.11 -55.95 -4.36
CA GLN A 60 -8.90 -55.72 -3.58
C GLN A 60 -8.19 -54.50 -4.17
N ALA A 61 -8.17 -53.39 -3.44
CA ALA A 61 -7.32 -52.25 -3.77
C ALA A 61 -5.91 -52.54 -3.26
N ASP A 62 -4.96 -52.67 -4.20
CA ASP A 62 -3.53 -52.69 -3.91
C ASP A 62 -3.14 -51.39 -3.20
N VAL A 63 -2.83 -51.50 -1.91
CA VAL A 63 -2.31 -50.39 -1.10
C VAL A 63 -0.86 -50.18 -1.50
N LEU A 64 -0.62 -49.24 -2.42
CA LEU A 64 0.70 -48.75 -2.78
C LEU A 64 1.35 -48.06 -1.56
N ARG A 65 2.16 -48.81 -0.80
CA ARG A 65 2.97 -48.28 0.29
C ARG A 65 4.14 -47.48 -0.28
N LEU A 66 4.09 -46.16 -0.13
CA LEU A 66 5.22 -45.29 -0.44
C LEU A 66 6.34 -45.50 0.60
N PRO A 67 7.62 -45.47 0.19
CA PRO A 67 8.75 -45.55 1.12
C PRO A 67 8.72 -44.38 2.11
N PRO A 68 9.18 -44.57 3.35
CA PRO A 68 9.28 -43.49 4.31
C PRO A 68 10.17 -42.37 3.76
N PRO A 69 9.81 -41.10 3.98
CA PRO A 69 10.59 -39.97 3.50
C PRO A 69 12.00 -40.02 4.10
N PRO A 70 13.04 -39.64 3.33
CA PRO A 70 14.41 -39.62 3.84
C PRO A 70 14.49 -38.72 5.07
N GLU A 71 15.08 -39.23 6.15
CA GLU A 71 15.33 -38.48 7.37
C GLU A 71 16.13 -37.22 7.03
N ARG A 72 15.53 -36.04 7.28
CA ARG A 72 16.26 -34.77 7.24
C ARG A 72 17.22 -34.77 8.42
N SER A 73 18.48 -35.06 8.15
CA SER A 73 19.58 -34.75 9.06
C SER A 73 19.56 -33.26 9.37
N LEU A 74 19.13 -32.91 10.57
CA LEU A 74 19.22 -31.54 11.09
C LEU A 74 20.71 -31.17 11.16
N PRO A 75 21.10 -29.97 10.72
CA PRO A 75 22.46 -29.51 10.90
C PRO A 75 22.79 -29.41 12.39
N PRO A 76 24.02 -29.71 12.79
CA PRO A 76 24.44 -29.63 14.18
C PRO A 76 24.25 -28.21 14.71
N PRO A 77 23.70 -28.04 15.93
CA PRO A 77 23.72 -26.77 16.62
C PRO A 77 25.19 -26.47 16.95
N ASP A 78 25.63 -25.23 16.74
CA ASP A 78 26.97 -24.69 17.07
C ASP A 78 27.90 -24.34 15.89
N ALA A 79 27.34 -23.83 14.79
CA ALA A 79 28.12 -22.95 13.91
C ALA A 79 27.82 -21.48 14.26
N PRO A 80 28.83 -20.65 14.59
CA PRO A 80 28.63 -19.22 14.83
C PRO A 80 28.12 -18.55 13.55
N SER A 81 26.97 -17.86 13.65
CA SER A 81 26.46 -17.00 12.59
C SER A 81 27.50 -15.93 12.23
N VAL A 82 28.16 -16.12 11.09
CA VAL A 82 28.94 -15.07 10.45
C VAL A 82 27.96 -14.01 9.98
N LEU A 83 28.00 -12.85 10.65
CA LEU A 83 27.24 -11.66 10.30
C LEU A 83 27.53 -11.30 8.84
N SER A 84 26.53 -11.50 7.97
CA SER A 84 26.57 -10.97 6.62
C SER A 84 26.75 -9.44 6.68
N PRO A 85 27.76 -8.87 6.01
CA PRO A 85 27.93 -7.42 5.99
C PRO A 85 26.74 -6.79 5.29
N ALA A 86 26.19 -5.73 5.91
CA ALA A 86 25.18 -4.88 5.31
C ALA A 86 25.74 -4.27 4.02
N VAL A 87 25.28 -4.77 2.88
CA VAL A 87 25.56 -4.18 1.57
C VAL A 87 24.67 -2.96 1.45
N PHE A 88 25.22 -1.79 1.76
CA PHE A 88 24.57 -0.52 1.43
C PHE A 88 24.50 -0.39 -0.10
N PRO A 89 23.36 0.02 -0.67
CA PRO A 89 23.26 0.27 -2.11
C PRO A 89 24.20 1.41 -2.50
N VAL A 90 25.13 1.10 -3.40
CA VAL A 90 26.04 2.09 -4.00
C VAL A 90 25.21 3.06 -4.82
N LYS A 91 25.22 4.33 -4.42
CA LYS A 91 24.58 5.46 -5.09
C LYS A 91 25.31 5.72 -6.41
N VAL A 92 24.80 5.18 -7.52
CA VAL A 92 25.32 5.49 -8.87
C VAL A 92 24.90 6.92 -9.22
N ALA A 93 25.88 7.82 -9.29
CA ALA A 93 25.66 9.21 -9.70
C ALA A 93 25.27 9.26 -11.19
N ALA A 94 24.08 9.79 -11.48
CA ALA A 94 23.66 10.05 -12.84
C ALA A 94 24.50 11.16 -13.50
N PRO A 95 24.81 11.06 -14.81
CA PRO A 95 25.54 12.10 -15.54
C PRO A 95 24.70 13.39 -15.67
N PRO A 96 25.35 14.58 -15.74
CA PRO A 96 24.65 15.85 -15.81
C PRO A 96 23.99 16.07 -17.18
N LEU A 97 22.69 16.40 -17.17
CA LEU A 97 21.92 16.77 -18.36
C LEU A 97 22.26 18.20 -18.86
N PRO A 98 22.14 18.44 -20.19
CA PRO A 98 22.45 19.73 -20.81
C PRO A 98 21.42 20.81 -20.49
N LYS A 99 21.92 22.05 -20.33
CA LYS A 99 21.14 23.26 -20.00
C LYS A 99 20.25 23.69 -21.17
N GLY A 100 18.93 23.50 -21.02
CA GLY A 100 17.91 24.00 -21.94
C GLY A 100 17.63 25.49 -21.76
N LYS A 101 17.52 26.22 -22.88
CA LYS A 101 17.33 27.67 -22.97
C LYS A 101 16.00 28.14 -22.38
N GLU A 102 16.09 29.24 -21.65
CA GLU A 102 15.01 30.01 -21.04
C GLU A 102 14.09 30.63 -22.11
N ILE A 103 12.83 30.20 -22.15
CA ILE A 103 11.79 30.79 -23.01
C ILE A 103 11.07 31.88 -22.21
N ALA A 104 11.07 33.08 -22.77
CA ALA A 104 10.55 34.31 -22.18
C ALA A 104 9.06 34.24 -21.82
N LYS A 105 8.74 34.74 -20.62
CA LYS A 105 7.39 34.91 -20.06
C LYS A 105 6.58 35.92 -20.90
N ARG A 106 5.43 35.50 -21.41
CA ARG A 106 4.38 36.40 -21.90
C ARG A 106 3.48 36.85 -20.74
N ARG A 107 3.37 38.16 -20.54
CA ARG A 107 2.42 38.81 -19.63
C ARG A 107 0.98 38.70 -20.17
N PRO A 108 -0.02 38.34 -19.35
CA PRO A 108 -1.42 38.57 -19.67
C PRO A 108 -1.79 40.04 -19.46
N SER A 109 -2.58 40.57 -20.40
CA SER A 109 -3.13 41.92 -20.41
C SER A 109 -4.27 42.06 -19.39
N VAL A 110 -4.24 43.13 -18.60
CA VAL A 110 -5.26 43.50 -17.61
C VAL A 110 -6.39 44.24 -18.32
N LEU A 111 -7.63 43.78 -18.19
CA LEU A 111 -8.82 44.52 -18.59
C LEU A 111 -9.34 45.36 -17.41
N PRO A 112 -9.92 46.55 -17.66
CA PRO A 112 -10.38 47.47 -16.63
C PRO A 112 -11.69 47.02 -15.95
N PRO A 113 -11.97 47.49 -14.71
CA PRO A 113 -13.15 47.10 -13.94
C PRO A 113 -14.44 47.76 -14.48
N GLN A 114 -15.52 46.98 -14.60
CA GLN A 114 -16.87 47.52 -14.78
C GLN A 114 -17.53 47.74 -13.41
N GLU A 115 -17.86 48.99 -13.10
CA GLU A 115 -18.79 49.38 -12.03
C GLU A 115 -20.22 49.02 -12.41
N LYS A 116 -20.99 48.47 -11.46
CA LYS A 116 -22.45 48.34 -11.53
C LYS A 116 -23.06 48.42 -10.12
N PRO A 117 -24.36 48.74 -9.99
CA PRO A 117 -24.82 49.95 -9.29
C PRO A 117 -25.46 49.67 -7.92
N ALA A 118 -25.58 50.74 -7.15
CA ALA A 118 -26.18 50.80 -5.82
C ALA A 118 -27.62 50.26 -5.76
N SER A 119 -27.91 49.53 -4.68
CA SER A 119 -29.25 49.06 -4.32
C SER A 119 -30.00 50.09 -3.43
N PRO A 120 -31.33 50.24 -3.59
CA PRO A 120 -32.16 51.17 -2.80
C PRO A 120 -32.48 50.66 -1.37
N PRO A 121 -33.01 51.53 -0.49
CA PRO A 121 -32.99 51.35 0.97
C PRO A 121 -34.08 50.42 1.52
N SER A 122 -33.75 49.82 2.65
CA SER A 122 -34.55 48.86 3.42
C SER A 122 -35.71 49.53 4.18
N LEU A 123 -36.88 48.88 4.19
CA LEU A 123 -38.01 49.25 5.04
C LEU A 123 -37.82 48.74 6.48
N PRO A 124 -38.37 49.41 7.50
CA PRO A 124 -38.26 48.99 8.89
C PRO A 124 -39.28 47.88 9.22
N VAL A 125 -38.77 46.72 9.62
CA VAL A 125 -39.59 45.60 10.12
C VAL A 125 -39.79 45.74 11.63
N HIS A 126 -41.05 45.87 12.05
CA HIS A 126 -41.47 45.80 13.44
C HIS A 126 -41.07 44.46 14.08
N SER A 127 -40.37 44.52 15.20
CA SER A 127 -40.01 43.36 16.02
C SER A 127 -41.10 43.11 17.05
N LEU A 128 -41.82 41.99 16.94
CA LEU A 128 -42.66 41.49 18.04
C LEU A 128 -41.78 40.72 19.04
N PRO A 129 -42.03 40.86 20.35
CA PRO A 129 -41.31 40.09 21.37
C PRO A 129 -41.77 38.62 21.30
N ARG A 130 -40.83 37.73 20.95
CA ARG A 130 -41.07 36.27 20.96
C ARG A 130 -40.74 35.70 22.34
N PRO A 131 -41.65 34.96 22.97
CA PRO A 131 -41.48 34.47 24.33
C PRO A 131 -40.37 33.44 24.43
N GLU A 132 -39.71 33.48 25.58
CA GLU A 132 -38.62 32.62 26.01
C GLU A 132 -39.01 31.13 26.07
N ARG A 133 -37.94 30.33 26.04
CA ARG A 133 -37.81 29.03 26.71
C ARG A 133 -38.37 27.83 25.96
N ASN A 134 -37.47 27.21 25.20
CA ASN A 134 -37.48 25.77 25.06
C ASN A 134 -36.05 25.27 25.28
N MET A 135 -35.81 24.67 26.46
CA MET A 135 -34.60 23.91 26.74
C MET A 135 -34.63 22.66 25.88
N ARG A 136 -34.14 22.77 24.64
CA ARG A 136 -33.72 21.60 23.86
C ARG A 136 -32.39 21.13 24.44
N PRO A 137 -32.22 19.82 24.68
CA PRO A 137 -30.92 19.24 24.99
C PRO A 137 -29.93 19.70 23.91
N ASP A 138 -28.80 20.26 24.33
CA ASP A 138 -27.73 20.63 23.41
C ASP A 138 -27.35 19.38 22.60
N PRO A 139 -27.45 19.41 21.26
CA PRO A 139 -27.01 18.30 20.45
C PRO A 139 -25.53 18.08 20.75
N ALA A 140 -25.18 16.86 21.15
CA ALA A 140 -23.79 16.46 21.37
C ALA A 140 -22.92 16.97 20.21
N PRO A 141 -21.72 17.53 20.49
CA PRO A 141 -20.89 18.15 19.47
C PRO A 141 -20.62 17.14 18.36
N VAL A 142 -21.30 17.35 17.22
CA VAL A 142 -21.14 16.57 16.01
C VAL A 142 -19.70 16.82 15.56
N SER A 143 -18.86 15.79 15.68
CA SER A 143 -17.47 15.89 15.23
C SER A 143 -17.45 16.33 13.76
N PRO A 144 -16.58 17.30 13.39
CA PRO A 144 -16.53 17.79 12.02
C PRO A 144 -16.33 16.62 11.04
N PRO A 145 -16.98 16.64 9.87
CA PRO A 145 -16.92 15.54 8.91
C PRO A 145 -15.47 15.33 8.47
N VAL A 146 -14.99 14.09 8.60
CA VAL A 146 -13.67 13.68 8.11
C VAL A 146 -13.63 13.88 6.59
N PRO A 147 -12.60 14.55 6.03
CA PRO A 147 -12.53 14.82 4.61
C PRO A 147 -12.43 13.50 3.82
N GLU A 148 -13.39 13.25 2.94
CA GLU A 148 -13.41 12.06 2.10
C GLU A 148 -13.35 12.45 0.63
N ILE A 149 -12.37 11.88 -0.09
CA ILE A 149 -12.24 12.03 -1.54
C ILE A 149 -12.90 10.81 -2.19
N ASP A 150 -14.13 10.98 -2.67
CA ASP A 150 -14.82 9.93 -3.43
C ASP A 150 -14.50 10.03 -4.93
N LEU A 151 -13.49 9.29 -5.40
CA LEU A 151 -13.07 9.31 -6.81
C LEU A 151 -14.20 8.98 -7.80
N ALA A 152 -15.25 8.28 -7.37
CA ALA A 152 -16.39 7.93 -8.21
C ALA A 152 -17.53 8.96 -8.15
N ARG A 153 -17.56 9.89 -7.18
CA ARG A 153 -18.57 10.99 -7.10
C ARG A 153 -18.03 12.33 -7.50
N THR A 154 -16.73 12.51 -7.30
CA THR A 154 -16.04 13.72 -7.64
C THR A 154 -16.36 14.07 -9.09
N ALA A 155 -16.73 15.33 -9.33
CA ALA A 155 -17.11 15.78 -10.65
C ALA A 155 -15.97 15.45 -11.63
N ALA A 156 -16.30 15.02 -12.86
CA ALA A 156 -15.30 14.61 -13.84
C ALA A 156 -14.13 15.61 -13.98
N PRO A 157 -14.33 16.95 -13.98
CA PRO A 157 -13.22 17.91 -14.03
C PRO A 157 -12.26 17.81 -12.85
N GLU A 158 -12.77 17.51 -11.66
CA GLU A 158 -11.97 17.41 -10.45
C GLU A 158 -11.21 16.07 -10.39
N VAL A 159 -11.81 14.96 -10.84
CA VAL A 159 -11.10 13.68 -11.04
C VAL A 159 -9.99 13.82 -12.06
N VAL A 160 -10.25 14.53 -13.16
CA VAL A 160 -9.24 14.83 -14.19
C VAL A 160 -8.11 15.67 -13.61
N SER A 161 -8.42 16.66 -12.77
CA SER A 161 -7.42 17.47 -12.06
C SER A 161 -6.58 16.64 -11.09
N MET A 162 -7.21 15.79 -10.26
CA MET A 162 -6.48 14.85 -9.38
C MET A 162 -5.57 13.91 -10.16
N ALA A 163 -6.08 13.35 -11.25
CA ALA A 163 -5.27 12.48 -12.10
C ALA A 163 -4.11 13.25 -12.74
N ALA A 164 -4.28 14.53 -13.07
CA ALA A 164 -3.20 15.36 -13.61
C ALA A 164 -2.12 15.65 -12.57
N GLU A 165 -2.51 16.05 -11.36
CA GLU A 165 -1.62 16.24 -10.21
C GLU A 165 -0.86 14.94 -9.90
N GLY A 166 -1.60 13.84 -9.81
CA GLY A 166 -1.06 12.51 -9.58
C GLY A 166 -0.10 12.02 -10.66
N ARG A 167 -0.33 12.35 -11.94
CA ARG A 167 0.62 12.04 -13.03
C ARG A 167 1.95 12.79 -12.90
N VAL A 168 1.96 13.98 -12.32
CA VAL A 168 3.20 14.72 -12.03
C VAL A 168 3.95 14.00 -10.90
N LEU A 169 3.25 13.66 -9.82
CA LEU A 169 3.83 12.96 -8.68
C LEU A 169 4.33 11.57 -9.03
N LEU A 170 3.58 10.83 -9.85
CA LEU A 170 3.99 9.53 -10.33
C LEU A 170 5.33 9.63 -11.07
N ARG A 171 5.47 10.57 -12.01
CA ARG A 171 6.73 10.77 -12.74
C ARG A 171 7.90 11.15 -11.82
N LEU A 172 7.63 11.85 -10.72
CA LEU A 172 8.63 12.18 -9.72
C LEU A 172 9.10 10.91 -8.99
N LEU A 173 8.16 10.08 -8.53
CA LEU A 173 8.46 8.81 -7.85
C LEU A 173 9.17 7.82 -8.77
N GLU A 174 8.83 7.80 -10.05
CA GLU A 174 9.51 6.98 -11.07
C GLU A 174 10.95 7.42 -11.36
N GLN A 175 11.37 8.58 -10.85
CA GLN A 175 12.74 9.10 -10.88
C GLN A 175 13.40 9.02 -9.49
N ASP A 176 12.87 8.18 -8.60
CA ASP A 176 13.33 8.00 -7.22
C ASP A 176 13.27 9.29 -6.39
N ALA A 177 12.38 10.22 -6.76
CA ALA A 177 12.16 11.47 -6.06
C ALA A 177 10.76 11.49 -5.41
N GLY A 178 10.69 11.68 -4.09
CA GLY A 178 9.45 11.75 -3.33
C GLY A 178 9.44 10.81 -2.12
N PRO A 179 8.29 10.71 -1.42
CA PRO A 179 8.18 9.83 -0.26
C PRO A 179 8.18 8.36 -0.68
N GLU A 180 8.72 7.51 0.18
CA GLU A 180 8.37 6.09 0.20
C GLU A 180 6.89 5.95 0.55
N VAL A 181 6.12 5.21 -0.25
CA VAL A 181 4.68 5.03 -0.06
C VAL A 181 4.38 3.56 0.27
N GLU A 182 3.85 3.32 1.46
CA GLU A 182 3.45 2.02 1.95
C GLU A 182 1.92 1.99 2.13
N ILE A 183 1.25 0.96 1.60
CA ILE A 183 -0.20 0.80 1.80
C ILE A 183 -0.49 -0.61 2.31
N ALA A 184 -0.81 -0.68 3.61
CA ALA A 184 -1.10 -1.92 4.30
C ALA A 184 -2.41 -2.55 3.81
N TRP A 185 -2.39 -3.88 3.74
CA TRP A 185 -3.58 -4.69 3.45
C TRP A 185 -4.33 -5.02 4.75
N PRO A 186 -5.61 -5.44 4.67
CA PRO A 186 -6.34 -5.93 5.83
C PRO A 186 -5.70 -7.16 6.49
N ASP A 187 -5.84 -7.27 7.81
CA ASP A 187 -5.31 -8.41 8.58
C ASP A 187 -6.14 -9.69 8.43
N ASP A 188 -7.41 -9.57 8.04
CA ASP A 188 -8.29 -10.71 7.79
C ASP A 188 -8.03 -11.35 6.41
N ALA A 189 -7.99 -12.68 6.37
CA ALA A 189 -7.70 -13.43 5.14
C ALA A 189 -8.79 -13.29 4.08
N GLY A 190 -10.06 -13.32 4.49
CA GLY A 190 -11.20 -13.13 3.59
C GLY A 190 -11.22 -11.72 3.00
N ALA A 191 -10.93 -10.71 3.82
CA ALA A 191 -10.81 -9.33 3.42
C ALA A 191 -9.67 -9.12 2.42
N ARG A 192 -8.50 -9.74 2.63
CA ARG A 192 -7.40 -9.69 1.65
C ARG A 192 -7.78 -10.28 0.31
N GLU A 193 -8.38 -11.48 0.31
CA GLU A 193 -8.82 -12.13 -0.94
C GLU A 193 -9.84 -11.27 -1.69
N ARG A 194 -10.85 -10.75 -0.98
CA ARG A 194 -11.83 -9.83 -1.58
C ARG A 194 -11.17 -8.57 -2.14
N LEU A 195 -10.23 -7.97 -1.41
CA LEU A 195 -9.53 -6.76 -1.84
C LEU A 195 -8.70 -7.03 -3.10
N TYR A 196 -7.98 -8.16 -3.13
CA TYR A 196 -7.23 -8.62 -4.28
C TYR A 196 -8.12 -8.72 -5.52
N GLN A 197 -9.26 -9.40 -5.41
CA GLN A 197 -10.21 -9.56 -6.51
C GLN A 197 -10.75 -8.21 -7.01
N MET A 198 -11.08 -7.30 -6.09
CA MET A 198 -11.59 -5.97 -6.45
C MET A 198 -10.52 -5.12 -7.16
N LEU A 199 -9.29 -5.09 -6.64
CA LEU A 199 -8.20 -4.34 -7.26
C LEU A 199 -7.82 -4.93 -8.63
N ALA A 200 -7.76 -6.26 -8.75
CA ALA A 200 -7.47 -6.93 -10.02
C ALA A 200 -8.58 -6.71 -11.06
N GLY A 201 -9.85 -6.90 -10.66
CA GLY A 201 -10.99 -6.83 -11.57
C GLY A 201 -11.41 -5.41 -11.94
N ARG A 202 -11.34 -4.45 -11.00
CA ARG A 202 -11.88 -3.09 -11.21
C ARG A 202 -10.82 -2.00 -11.36
N MET A 203 -9.62 -2.21 -10.80
CA MET A 203 -8.52 -1.24 -10.90
C MET A 203 -7.41 -1.69 -11.86
N GLY A 204 -7.58 -2.85 -12.50
CA GLY A 204 -6.62 -3.39 -13.47
C GLY A 204 -5.28 -3.80 -12.85
N MET A 205 -5.23 -4.02 -11.53
CA MET A 205 -4.05 -4.56 -10.86
C MET A 205 -3.68 -5.92 -11.46
N ARG A 206 -2.38 -6.18 -11.63
CA ARG A 206 -1.89 -7.48 -12.08
C ARG A 206 -0.83 -7.98 -11.12
N SER A 207 -0.89 -9.27 -10.83
CA SER A 207 0.16 -9.97 -10.09
C SER A 207 1.00 -10.75 -11.08
N GLY A 208 2.31 -10.71 -10.88
CA GLY A 208 3.27 -11.39 -11.74
C GLY A 208 4.62 -11.52 -11.05
N LEU A 209 5.60 -12.01 -11.80
CA LEU A 209 6.99 -12.06 -11.37
C LEU A 209 7.77 -11.00 -12.13
N LEU A 210 8.62 -10.24 -11.45
CA LEU A 210 9.53 -9.28 -12.06
C LEU A 210 10.96 -9.74 -11.82
N ASP A 211 11.69 -9.96 -12.91
CA ASP A 211 13.14 -10.06 -12.84
C ASP A 211 13.73 -8.66 -12.84
N VAL A 212 14.26 -8.24 -11.71
CA VAL A 212 14.84 -6.89 -11.52
C VAL A 212 16.13 -6.69 -12.32
N THR A 213 16.81 -7.77 -12.74
CA THR A 213 18.05 -7.70 -13.51
C THR A 213 17.75 -7.41 -14.98
N THR A 214 16.75 -8.11 -15.52
CA THR A 214 16.38 -8.00 -16.94
C THR A 214 15.24 -7.00 -17.19
N GLY A 215 14.49 -6.62 -16.15
CA GLY A 215 13.29 -5.80 -16.25
C GLY A 215 12.09 -6.54 -16.86
N ILE A 216 12.20 -7.87 -17.05
CA ILE A 216 11.14 -8.68 -17.66
C ILE A 216 10.07 -8.97 -16.61
N PHE A 217 8.82 -8.67 -16.99
CA PHE A 217 7.64 -8.99 -16.22
C PHE A 217 6.95 -10.23 -16.82
N TYR A 218 6.66 -11.18 -15.94
CA TYR A 218 5.97 -12.42 -16.26
C TYR A 218 4.59 -12.40 -15.59
N ASP A 219 3.54 -12.61 -16.35
CA ASP A 219 2.18 -12.63 -15.85
C ASP A 219 1.33 -13.68 -16.57
N ALA A 220 0.06 -13.83 -16.19
CA ALA A 220 -0.82 -14.85 -16.75
C ALA A 220 -1.08 -14.71 -18.26
N LYS A 221 -0.75 -13.56 -18.88
CA LYS A 221 -0.89 -13.31 -20.33
C LYS A 221 0.41 -13.55 -21.09
N GLY A 222 1.54 -13.76 -20.41
CA GLY A 222 2.82 -14.05 -21.03
C GLY A 222 4.00 -13.36 -20.34
N SER A 223 5.10 -13.26 -21.07
CA SER A 223 6.33 -12.61 -20.61
C SER A 223 6.77 -11.52 -21.59
N GLY A 224 7.37 -10.46 -21.06
CA GLY A 224 7.90 -9.37 -21.84
C GLY A 224 8.36 -8.21 -20.97
N PRO A 225 8.95 -7.14 -21.55
CA PRO A 225 9.17 -5.91 -20.81
C PRO A 225 7.83 -5.38 -20.27
N LEU A 226 7.83 -4.89 -19.03
CA LEU A 226 6.67 -4.21 -18.49
C LEU A 226 6.33 -3.01 -19.38
N ASP A 227 5.13 -2.97 -19.95
CA ASP A 227 4.65 -1.82 -20.72
C ASP A 227 4.49 -0.62 -19.77
N LEU A 228 5.49 0.25 -19.79
CA LEU A 228 5.60 1.42 -18.91
C LEU A 228 4.71 2.59 -19.32
N ASP A 229 4.11 2.54 -20.52
CA ASP A 229 3.10 3.50 -20.94
C ASP A 229 1.74 3.15 -20.33
N ARG A 230 1.48 1.85 -20.17
CA ARG A 230 0.25 1.34 -19.55
C ARG A 230 0.34 1.19 -18.04
N TYR A 231 1.45 0.64 -17.55
CA TYR A 231 1.68 0.33 -16.14
C TYR A 231 2.69 1.28 -15.51
N SER A 232 2.48 1.53 -14.23
CA SER A 232 3.37 2.33 -13.40
C SER A 232 4.63 1.54 -13.05
N ARG A 233 5.78 2.22 -12.92
CA ARG A 233 6.99 1.61 -12.33
C ARG A 233 6.92 1.48 -10.82
N PHE A 234 5.88 2.03 -10.19
CA PHE A 234 5.63 1.89 -8.77
C PHE A 234 5.12 0.47 -8.46
N VAL A 235 6.07 -0.47 -8.39
CA VAL A 235 5.83 -1.87 -8.09
C VAL A 235 5.57 -2.05 -6.59
N ARG A 236 4.64 -2.93 -6.24
CA ARG A 236 4.34 -3.25 -4.84
C ARG A 236 4.73 -4.69 -4.56
N TYR A 237 5.60 -4.88 -3.59
CA TYR A 237 5.99 -6.21 -3.13
C TYR A 237 4.87 -6.77 -2.23
N PRO A 238 4.36 -7.97 -2.52
CA PRO A 238 3.39 -8.62 -1.64
C PRO A 238 4.11 -9.07 -0.36
N GLU A 239 3.82 -8.40 0.75
CA GLU A 239 4.32 -8.77 2.07
C GLU A 239 3.21 -9.39 2.94
N GLY A 240 3.64 -10.17 3.95
CA GLY A 240 2.75 -10.77 4.94
C GLY A 240 2.06 -12.06 4.48
N ALA A 241 0.87 -12.29 5.02
CA ALA A 241 0.12 -13.52 4.78
C ALA A 241 -0.36 -13.62 3.33
N GLY A 242 -0.13 -14.79 2.71
CA GLY A 242 -0.47 -15.05 1.31
C GLY A 242 -1.96 -14.93 1.00
N ILE A 243 -2.26 -14.56 -0.25
CA ILE A 243 -3.61 -14.43 -0.80
C ILE A 243 -3.83 -15.58 -1.78
N VAL A 244 -4.91 -16.35 -1.64
CA VAL A 244 -5.09 -17.61 -2.39
C VAL A 244 -5.16 -17.35 -3.89
N GLY A 245 -5.97 -16.38 -4.32
CA GLY A 245 -6.10 -16.01 -5.73
C GLY A 245 -4.80 -15.47 -6.34
N GLU A 246 -4.02 -14.73 -5.55
CA GLU A 246 -2.69 -14.25 -5.96
C GLU A 246 -1.71 -15.41 -6.12
N GLN A 247 -1.66 -16.31 -5.14
CA GLN A 247 -0.77 -17.46 -5.19
C GLN A 247 -1.10 -18.38 -6.37
N GLN A 248 -2.38 -18.54 -6.71
CA GLN A 248 -2.78 -19.27 -7.91
C GLN A 248 -2.28 -18.59 -9.18
N ALA A 249 -2.46 -17.28 -9.31
CA ALA A 249 -1.94 -16.52 -10.46
C ALA A 249 -0.42 -16.69 -10.58
N LEU A 250 0.33 -16.50 -9.48
CA LEU A 250 1.79 -16.64 -9.47
C LEU A 250 2.24 -18.07 -9.79
N ARG A 251 1.53 -19.11 -9.36
CA ARG A 251 1.82 -20.50 -9.75
C ARG A 251 1.67 -20.72 -11.25
N MET A 252 0.63 -20.16 -11.86
CA MET A 252 0.43 -20.25 -13.31
C MET A 252 1.57 -19.56 -14.08
N VAL A 253 1.99 -18.38 -13.63
CA VAL A 253 3.13 -17.66 -14.23
C VAL A 253 4.41 -18.48 -14.15
N ARG A 254 4.70 -19.10 -13.00
CA ARG A 254 5.87 -19.99 -12.86
C ARG A 254 5.79 -21.19 -13.79
N ALA A 255 4.62 -21.83 -13.90
CA ALA A 255 4.41 -22.97 -14.79
C ALA A 255 4.60 -22.62 -16.28
N GLN A 256 4.36 -21.37 -16.67
CA GLN A 256 4.55 -20.87 -18.03
C GLN A 256 6.01 -20.46 -18.35
N GLY A 257 6.96 -20.74 -17.45
CA GLY A 257 8.38 -20.40 -17.64
C GLY A 257 8.80 -19.09 -16.98
N GLY A 258 8.05 -18.60 -15.98
CA GLY A 258 8.50 -17.52 -15.11
C GLY A 258 9.88 -17.82 -14.52
N ALA A 259 10.81 -16.87 -14.60
CA ALA A 259 12.20 -17.08 -14.21
C ALA A 259 12.35 -17.39 -12.70
N GLY A 260 13.24 -18.32 -12.36
CA GLY A 260 13.44 -18.79 -10.98
C GLY A 260 13.90 -17.71 -9.99
N MET A 261 14.57 -16.65 -10.47
CA MET A 261 15.01 -15.51 -9.65
C MET A 261 14.04 -14.32 -9.66
N ALA A 262 12.94 -14.39 -10.42
CA ALA A 262 11.99 -13.29 -10.49
C ALA A 262 11.14 -13.20 -9.21
N GLN A 263 10.93 -11.97 -8.73
CA GLN A 263 10.23 -11.71 -7.48
C GLN A 263 8.74 -11.46 -7.72
N PRO A 264 7.85 -11.92 -6.84
CA PRO A 264 6.43 -11.60 -6.95
C PRO A 264 6.21 -10.11 -6.75
N VAL A 265 5.46 -9.49 -7.66
CA VAL A 265 5.09 -8.07 -7.60
C VAL A 265 3.64 -7.87 -8.01
N ARG A 266 3.05 -6.79 -7.51
CA ARG A 266 1.78 -6.24 -7.96
C ARG A 266 2.05 -4.96 -8.74
N VAL A 267 1.55 -4.89 -9.97
CA VAL A 267 1.64 -3.71 -10.84
C VAL A 267 0.26 -3.12 -11.07
N PHE A 268 0.19 -1.80 -11.11
CA PHE A 268 -1.04 -1.05 -11.33
C PHE A 268 -0.96 -0.22 -12.61
N PRO A 269 -2.09 0.01 -13.31
CA PRO A 269 -2.13 0.94 -14.42
C PRO A 269 -1.70 2.34 -13.96
N ARG A 270 -0.98 3.09 -14.81
CA ARG A 270 -0.54 4.46 -14.49
C ARG A 270 -1.69 5.37 -14.04
N ALA A 271 -2.87 5.20 -14.64
CA ALA A 271 -4.05 5.96 -14.28
C ALA A 271 -4.54 5.68 -12.85
N ALA A 272 -4.50 4.42 -12.42
CA ALA A 272 -4.89 4.02 -11.07
C ALA A 272 -3.93 4.59 -10.02
N ASP A 273 -2.62 4.48 -10.26
CA ASP A 273 -1.61 5.04 -9.36
C ASP A 273 -1.65 6.57 -9.34
N ALA A 274 -1.83 7.23 -10.49
CA ALA A 274 -2.00 8.68 -10.54
C ALA A 274 -3.20 9.14 -9.71
N LEU A 275 -4.35 8.46 -9.82
CA LEU A 275 -5.53 8.82 -9.01
C LEU A 275 -5.26 8.68 -7.51
N LEU A 276 -4.63 7.58 -7.10
CA LEU A 276 -4.25 7.34 -5.71
C LEU A 276 -3.29 8.40 -5.18
N LEU A 277 -2.21 8.70 -5.93
CA LEU A 277 -1.21 9.69 -5.56
C LEU A 277 -1.78 11.11 -5.53
N GLY A 278 -2.67 11.45 -6.48
CA GLY A 278 -3.39 12.73 -6.48
C GLY A 278 -4.28 12.87 -5.25
N GLY A 279 -5.03 11.83 -4.89
CA GLY A 279 -5.83 11.80 -3.66
C GLY A 279 -4.97 11.98 -2.40
N LEU A 280 -3.85 11.26 -2.31
CA LEU A 280 -2.92 11.37 -1.18
C LEU A 280 -2.33 12.78 -1.07
N ALA A 281 -1.91 13.37 -2.18
CA ALA A 281 -1.32 14.69 -2.20
C ALA A 281 -2.31 15.79 -1.80
N ARG A 282 -3.61 15.61 -2.10
CA ARG A 282 -4.64 16.53 -1.64
C ARG A 282 -4.89 16.47 -0.14
N LEU A 283 -4.90 15.26 0.44
CA LEU A 283 -5.06 15.08 1.89
C LEU A 283 -3.83 15.56 2.67
N VAL A 284 -2.63 15.22 2.20
CA VAL A 284 -1.37 15.62 2.84
C VAL A 284 -1.02 17.10 2.54
N GLY A 285 -1.51 17.63 1.42
CA GLY A 285 -1.27 18.99 0.95
C GLY A 285 0.21 19.24 0.60
N LYS A 286 0.70 20.45 0.91
CA LYS A 286 2.09 20.88 0.62
C LYS A 286 3.17 20.04 1.35
N GLY A 287 2.76 19.15 2.26
CA GLY A 287 3.65 18.21 2.93
C GLY A 287 4.11 17.06 2.03
N PHE A 288 3.33 16.69 1.01
CA PHE A 288 3.52 15.45 0.27
C PHE A 288 4.93 15.31 -0.32
N GLY A 289 5.38 16.32 -1.08
CA GLY A 289 6.70 16.29 -1.71
C GLY A 289 7.89 16.44 -0.76
N ARG A 290 7.65 16.71 0.53
CA ARG A 290 8.68 16.81 1.57
C ARG A 290 8.68 15.61 2.52
N ALA A 291 7.63 14.79 2.47
CA ALA A 291 7.54 13.61 3.29
C ALA A 291 8.63 12.62 2.88
N GLN A 292 9.21 11.94 3.85
CA GLN A 292 10.13 10.84 3.62
C GLN A 292 9.37 9.52 3.50
N VAL A 293 8.40 9.32 4.39
CA VAL A 293 7.59 8.10 4.45
C VAL A 293 6.12 8.45 4.58
N LEU A 294 5.31 7.86 3.70
CA LEU A 294 3.86 7.94 3.74
C LEU A 294 3.30 6.52 3.88
N ARG A 295 2.54 6.29 4.95
CA ARG A 295 1.85 5.03 5.21
C ARG A 295 0.35 5.24 5.11
N ALA A 296 -0.35 4.25 4.59
CA ALA A 296 -1.81 4.22 4.58
C ALA A 296 -2.29 2.77 4.67
N ARG A 297 -3.61 2.58 4.71
CA ARG A 297 -4.22 1.25 4.79
C ARG A 297 -5.44 1.13 3.90
N TYR A 298 -5.58 -0.01 3.23
CA TYR A 298 -6.83 -0.37 2.57
C TYR A 298 -7.89 -0.76 3.59
N ARG A 299 -9.09 -0.21 3.45
CA ARG A 299 -10.25 -0.58 4.26
C ARG A 299 -11.47 -0.82 3.38
N PHE A 300 -12.36 -1.65 3.90
CA PHE A 300 -13.71 -1.79 3.36
C PHE A 300 -14.66 -0.84 4.07
N SER A 301 -15.59 -0.30 3.30
CA SER A 301 -16.77 0.42 3.76
C SER A 301 -18.00 -0.13 3.04
N PRO A 302 -19.22 0.14 3.53
CA PRO A 302 -20.45 -0.19 2.81
C PRO A 302 -20.48 0.39 1.39
N GLU A 303 -19.77 1.49 1.17
CA GLU A 303 -19.67 2.21 -0.09
C GLU A 303 -18.44 1.80 -0.93
N GLY A 304 -17.73 0.73 -0.55
CA GLY A 304 -16.67 0.11 -1.35
C GLY A 304 -15.27 0.15 -0.70
N VAL A 305 -14.22 0.20 -1.52
CA VAL A 305 -12.81 0.15 -1.07
C VAL A 305 -12.27 1.56 -0.92
N LEU A 306 -11.69 1.85 0.25
CA LEU A 306 -11.03 3.11 0.53
C LEU A 306 -9.59 2.91 1.02
N VAL A 307 -8.80 3.96 0.91
CA VAL A 307 -7.48 4.12 1.53
C VAL A 307 -7.64 5.14 2.65
N GLY A 308 -7.33 4.73 3.88
CA GLY A 308 -7.44 5.55 5.08
C GLY A 308 -6.27 5.31 6.02
N ASP A 309 -6.42 5.75 7.27
CA ASP A 309 -5.39 5.66 8.32
C ASP A 309 -4.03 6.22 7.83
N ILE A 310 -4.08 7.37 7.14
CA ILE A 310 -2.92 7.95 6.45
C ILE A 310 -1.99 8.59 7.47
N VAL A 311 -0.70 8.28 7.37
CA VAL A 311 0.36 8.79 8.23
C VAL A 311 1.51 9.29 7.36
N ALA A 312 1.89 10.56 7.49
CA ALA A 312 3.04 11.15 6.81
C ALA A 312 4.11 11.54 7.85
N ASP A 313 5.30 10.95 7.76
CA ASP A 313 6.41 11.12 8.70
C ASP A 313 5.96 10.98 10.18
N GLY A 314 5.15 9.95 10.45
CA GLY A 314 4.61 9.68 11.80
C GLY A 314 3.41 10.55 12.21
N ARG A 315 2.99 11.52 11.38
CA ARG A 315 1.82 12.38 11.68
C ARG A 315 0.57 11.86 10.99
N SER A 316 -0.49 11.65 11.78
CA SER A 316 -1.80 11.27 11.26
C SER A 316 -2.36 12.40 10.37
N VAL A 317 -2.83 12.02 9.18
CA VAL A 317 -3.46 12.90 8.21
C VAL A 317 -4.94 12.52 8.16
N PRO A 318 -5.85 13.42 8.56
CA PRO A 318 -7.27 13.10 8.52
C PRO A 318 -7.74 12.98 7.08
N GLY A 319 -8.50 11.91 6.82
CA GLY A 319 -9.22 11.73 5.58
C GLY A 319 -9.08 10.36 4.96
N ASN A 320 -9.92 10.11 3.95
CA ASN A 320 -9.98 8.85 3.22
C ASN A 320 -10.05 9.11 1.72
N ILE A 321 -9.52 8.17 0.92
CA ILE A 321 -9.60 8.17 -0.54
C ILE A 321 -10.39 6.95 -0.97
N ARG A 322 -11.57 7.12 -1.55
CA ARG A 322 -12.37 6.01 -2.08
C ARG A 322 -11.87 5.63 -3.48
N LEU A 323 -11.51 4.36 -3.66
CA LEU A 323 -10.97 3.86 -4.92
C LEU A 323 -12.02 3.16 -5.78
N ILE A 324 -12.90 2.38 -5.15
CA ILE A 324 -13.87 1.52 -5.82
C ILE A 324 -15.20 1.66 -5.12
N ARG A 325 -16.29 1.76 -5.88
CA ARG A 325 -17.67 1.59 -5.40
C ARG A 325 -18.15 0.14 -5.53
N PRO A 326 -19.15 -0.28 -4.73
CA PRO A 326 -19.79 -1.60 -4.88
C PRO A 326 -20.32 -1.82 -6.30
#